data_AF-A0A6L8GI57-F1
#
_entry.id   AF-A0A6L8GI57-F1
#
_cell.length_a   1.000
_cell.length_b   1.000
_cell.length_c   1.000
_cell.angle_alpha   90.00
_cell.angle_beta   90.00
_cell.angle_gamma   90.00
#
_symmetry.space_group_name_H-M   'P 1'
#
loop_
_entity.id
_entity.type
_entity.pdbx_description
1 polymer ?
#
loop_
_entity_poly.entity_id
_entity_poly.type
_entity_poly.pdbx_seq_one_letter_code
_entity_poly.pdbx_strand_id
1 'polypeptide(L)'
;MSLIRLSRGRLPVVKEGVEVGFHIDNVRWGANEMLLAAGHIGPTRESIRTCLRGEDACEGIASHVAEVDPAQMTARRVVDYPHNDLLLLGTVAIQVGDEIWVGQVAEGTRIARFPAPGN
;
A
#
# COMPACT_ATOMS: atom_id res chain seq x y z
N MET A 1 4.83 -6.80 -8.47
CA MET A 1 4.30 -5.44 -8.66
C MET A 1 5.27 -4.48 -8.00
N SER A 2 5.65 -3.44 -8.71
CA SER A 2 6.84 -2.65 -8.38
C SER A 2 6.53 -1.16 -8.25
N LEU A 3 7.22 -0.49 -7.33
CA LEU A 3 7.33 0.96 -7.33
C LEU A 3 8.50 1.35 -8.24
N ILE A 4 8.30 2.33 -9.14
CA ILE A 4 9.28 2.72 -10.16
C ILE A 4 9.70 4.17 -9.93
N ARG A 5 11.01 4.40 -9.78
CA ARG A 5 11.66 5.72 -9.76
C ARG A 5 12.14 6.08 -11.16
N LEU A 6 11.87 7.31 -11.58
CA LEU A 6 12.27 7.85 -12.88
C LEU A 6 13.16 9.08 -12.70
N SER A 7 14.29 9.16 -13.40
CA SER A 7 15.12 10.37 -13.41
C SER A 7 14.39 11.53 -14.09
N ARG A 8 14.51 12.74 -13.55
CA ARG A 8 14.06 13.98 -14.18
C ARG A 8 15.20 14.69 -14.91
N GLY A 9 14.91 15.34 -16.04
CA GLY A 9 15.85 16.23 -16.73
C GLY A 9 17.07 15.56 -17.40
N ARG A 10 17.08 14.22 -17.51
CA ARG A 10 18.16 13.44 -18.12
C ARG A 10 17.63 12.59 -19.28
N LEU A 11 18.42 12.50 -20.34
CA LEU A 11 18.24 11.54 -21.43
C LEU A 11 19.50 10.64 -21.54
N PRO A 12 19.36 9.30 -21.63
CA PRO A 12 18.10 8.57 -21.51
C PRO A 12 17.53 8.62 -20.07
N VAL A 13 16.22 8.43 -19.93
CA VAL A 13 15.56 8.34 -18.63
C VAL A 13 16.08 7.10 -17.90
N VAL A 14 16.62 7.30 -16.70
CA VAL A 14 16.99 6.21 -15.80
C VAL A 14 15.72 5.72 -15.10
N LYS A 15 15.52 4.41 -15.11
CA LYS A 15 14.38 3.72 -14.48
C LYS A 15 14.93 2.72 -13.49
N GLU A 16 14.48 2.80 -12.25
CA GLU A 16 14.81 1.85 -11.19
C GLU A 16 13.52 1.38 -10.54
N GLY A 17 13.44 0.11 -10.18
CA GLY A 17 12.23 -0.48 -9.63
C GLY A 17 12.53 -1.37 -8.43
N VAL A 18 11.58 -1.41 -7.51
CA VAL A 18 11.60 -2.32 -6.36
C VAL A 18 10.27 -3.06 -6.26
N GLU A 19 10.33 -4.38 -6.09
CA GLU A 19 9.15 -5.21 -5.88
C GLU A 19 8.59 -5.04 -4.47
N VAL A 20 7.28 -4.85 -4.35
CA VAL A 20 6.60 -4.76 -3.04
C VAL A 20 5.70 -5.96 -2.73
N GLY A 21 5.41 -6.79 -3.74
CA GLY A 21 4.67 -8.05 -3.57
C GLY A 21 3.13 -7.94 -3.53
N PHE A 22 2.53 -6.77 -3.79
CA PHE A 22 1.08 -6.56 -3.85
C PHE A 22 0.71 -5.46 -4.85
N HIS A 23 -0.57 -5.32 -5.20
CA HIS A 23 -1.02 -4.29 -6.13
C HIS A 23 -1.01 -2.93 -5.41
N ILE A 24 -0.05 -2.08 -5.76
CA ILE A 24 0.05 -0.72 -5.24
C ILE A 24 -1.11 0.10 -5.80
N ASP A 25 -1.77 0.85 -4.92
CA ASP A 25 -2.82 1.80 -5.26
C ASP A 25 -2.30 3.23 -5.07
N ASN A 26 -1.98 3.62 -3.82
CA ASN A 26 -1.44 4.95 -3.52
C ASN A 26 -0.05 4.92 -2.88
N VAL A 27 0.72 5.98 -3.14
CA VAL A 27 2.05 6.22 -2.57
C VAL A 27 2.06 7.58 -1.87
N ARG A 28 2.59 7.64 -0.64
CA ARG A 28 2.75 8.86 0.16
C ARG A 28 4.12 8.91 0.81
N TRP A 29 4.60 10.11 1.15
CA TRP A 29 5.76 10.24 2.03
C TRP A 29 5.37 9.81 3.46
N GLY A 30 6.24 9.00 4.07
CA GLY A 30 6.22 8.68 5.50
C GLY A 30 7.26 9.51 6.26
N ALA A 31 7.71 9.02 7.41
CA ALA A 31 8.83 9.60 8.14
C ALA A 31 10.19 9.26 7.50
N ASN A 32 11.24 9.97 7.93
CA ASN A 32 12.64 9.65 7.63
C ASN A 32 12.95 9.47 6.13
N GLU A 33 12.33 10.27 5.26
CA GLU A 33 12.48 10.20 3.80
C GLU A 33 12.07 8.84 3.18
N MET A 34 11.27 8.07 3.90
CA MET A 34 10.69 6.82 3.40
C MET A 34 9.37 7.11 2.70
N LEU A 35 9.02 6.26 1.73
CA LEU A 35 7.69 6.23 1.12
C LEU A 35 6.84 5.14 1.76
N LEU A 36 5.55 5.39 1.89
CA LEU A 36 4.54 4.36 2.15
C LEU A 36 3.81 4.05 0.84
N ALA A 37 3.93 2.82 0.37
CA ALA A 37 3.14 2.27 -0.72
C ALA A 37 2.03 1.40 -0.11
N ALA A 38 0.78 1.77 -0.33
CA ALA A 38 -0.38 1.04 0.18
C ALA A 38 -1.16 0.40 -0.96
N GLY A 39 -1.84 -0.70 -0.66
CA GLY A 39 -2.67 -1.39 -1.61
C GLY A 39 -3.07 -2.76 -1.10
N HIS A 40 -3.30 -3.70 -2.02
CA HIS A 40 -3.99 -4.93 -1.70
C HIS A 40 -3.55 -6.11 -2.58
N ILE A 41 -3.76 -7.30 -2.05
CA ILE A 41 -3.58 -8.57 -2.76
C ILE A 41 -4.78 -9.46 -2.50
N GLY A 42 -5.15 -10.28 -3.46
CA GLY A 42 -6.25 -11.23 -3.36
C GLY A 42 -6.02 -12.42 -4.28
N PRO A 43 -6.88 -13.45 -4.22
CA PRO A 43 -6.72 -14.69 -4.99
C PRO A 43 -6.60 -14.43 -6.50
N THR A 44 -7.37 -13.45 -7.00
CA THR A 44 -7.31 -13.00 -8.40
C THR A 44 -7.46 -11.48 -8.49
N ARG A 45 -7.04 -10.90 -9.61
CA ARG A 45 -7.35 -9.50 -9.92
C ARG A 45 -8.85 -9.22 -10.02
N GLU A 46 -9.64 -10.21 -10.44
CA GLU A 46 -11.10 -10.04 -10.52
C GLU A 46 -11.73 -9.97 -9.13
N SER A 47 -11.28 -10.80 -8.18
CA SER A 47 -11.78 -10.75 -6.79
C SER A 47 -11.58 -9.37 -6.14
N ILE A 48 -10.46 -8.72 -6.44
CA ILE A 48 -10.19 -7.35 -6.02
C ILE A 48 -11.19 -6.37 -6.66
N ARG A 49 -11.48 -6.53 -7.96
CA ARG A 49 -12.39 -5.66 -8.69
C ARG A 49 -13.84 -5.81 -8.23
N THR A 50 -14.31 -7.04 -8.00
CA THR A 50 -15.68 -7.29 -7.52
C THR A 50 -15.88 -6.73 -6.11
N CYS A 51 -14.89 -6.91 -5.22
CA CYS A 51 -14.85 -6.24 -3.92
C CYS A 51 -14.93 -4.71 -4.06
N LEU A 52 -14.09 -4.09 -4.90
CA LEU A 52 -14.11 -2.65 -5.15
C LEU A 52 -15.47 -2.11 -5.63
N ARG A 53 -16.24 -2.92 -6.37
CA ARG A 53 -17.58 -2.58 -6.86
C ARG A 53 -18.69 -2.87 -5.85
N GLY A 54 -18.39 -3.45 -4.69
CA GLY A 54 -19.39 -3.89 -3.71
C GLY A 54 -20.19 -5.12 -4.18
N GLU A 55 -19.66 -5.87 -5.15
CA GLU A 55 -20.32 -7.05 -5.73
C GLU A 55 -20.00 -8.35 -4.98
N ASP A 56 -19.01 -8.32 -4.08
CA ASP A 56 -18.52 -9.48 -3.32
C ASP A 56 -17.96 -9.05 -1.96
N ALA A 57 -17.89 -9.98 -1.00
CA ALA A 57 -17.53 -9.74 0.41
C ALA A 57 -16.02 -9.52 0.65
N CYS A 58 -15.23 -9.29 -0.41
CA CYS A 58 -13.78 -9.13 -0.34
C CYS A 58 -13.03 -10.34 0.22
N GLU A 59 -13.62 -11.54 0.12
CA GLU A 59 -13.04 -12.76 0.70
C GLU A 59 -11.64 -13.05 0.14
N GLY A 60 -10.70 -13.34 1.03
CA GLY A 60 -9.31 -13.65 0.70
C GLY A 60 -8.46 -12.43 0.30
N ILE A 61 -9.01 -11.21 0.35
CA ILE A 61 -8.22 -9.99 0.14
C ILE A 61 -7.48 -9.64 1.43
N ALA A 62 -6.25 -9.13 1.27
CA ALA A 62 -5.46 -8.53 2.34
C ALA A 62 -5.00 -7.12 1.93
N SER A 63 -5.04 -6.21 2.90
CA SER A 63 -4.53 -4.85 2.80
C SER A 63 -3.09 -4.81 3.26
N HIS A 64 -2.20 -4.31 2.41
CA HIS A 64 -0.77 -4.22 2.68
C HIS A 64 -0.28 -2.78 2.64
N VAL A 65 0.74 -2.50 3.45
CA VAL A 65 1.54 -1.28 3.34
C VAL A 65 3.01 -1.70 3.35
N ALA A 66 3.78 -1.19 2.39
CA ALA A 66 5.23 -1.29 2.38
C ALA A 66 5.85 0.08 2.63
N GLU A 67 6.86 0.10 3.48
CA GLU A 67 7.82 1.18 3.56
C GLU A 67 8.88 0.96 2.48
N VAL A 68 9.20 2.01 1.71
CA VAL A 68 10.12 1.96 0.58
C VAL A 68 11.19 3.02 0.78
N ASP A 69 12.46 2.61 0.74
CA ASP A 69 13.60 3.53 0.72
C ASP A 69 13.81 3.99 -0.73
N PRO A 70 13.51 5.26 -1.06
CA PRO A 70 13.67 5.74 -2.43
C PRO A 70 15.14 5.97 -2.80
N ALA A 71 16.07 6.04 -1.86
CA ALA A 71 17.51 6.21 -2.11
C ALA A 71 18.17 4.86 -2.43
N GLN A 72 17.87 3.83 -1.64
CA GLN A 72 18.40 2.47 -1.81
C GLN A 72 17.56 1.59 -2.73
N MET A 73 16.33 2.01 -3.07
CA MET A 73 15.36 1.21 -3.82
C MET A 73 15.10 -0.15 -3.16
N THR A 74 14.88 -0.14 -1.85
CA THR A 74 14.50 -1.31 -1.05
C THR A 74 13.08 -1.16 -0.51
N ALA A 75 12.41 -2.27 -0.22
CA ALA A 75 11.03 -2.26 0.28
C ALA A 75 10.87 -3.27 1.40
N ARG A 76 10.09 -2.91 2.42
CA ARG A 76 9.74 -3.76 3.55
C ARG A 76 8.25 -3.61 3.86
N ARG A 77 7.54 -4.72 3.95
CA ARG A 77 6.14 -4.70 4.35
C ARG A 77 6.03 -4.38 5.85
N VAL A 78 5.18 -3.41 6.18
CA VAL A 78 4.96 -2.88 7.53
C VAL A 78 3.53 -3.08 8.01
N VAL A 79 2.58 -3.27 7.08
CA VAL A 79 1.22 -3.72 7.37
C VAL A 79 0.91 -4.93 6.50
N ASP A 80 0.40 -5.97 7.14
CA ASP A 80 -0.16 -7.18 6.53
C ASP A 80 -1.45 -7.49 7.29
N TYR A 81 -2.59 -7.13 6.70
CA TYR A 81 -3.87 -7.22 7.40
C TYR A 81 -4.95 -7.86 6.51
N PRO A 82 -5.49 -9.03 6.88
CA PRO A 82 -6.56 -9.66 6.12
C PRO A 82 -7.85 -8.83 6.19
N HIS A 83 -8.68 -8.90 5.16
CA HIS A 83 -9.99 -8.24 5.17
C HIS A 83 -10.84 -8.70 6.37
N ASN A 84 -11.65 -7.77 6.89
CA ASN A 84 -12.74 -8.02 7.84
C ASN A 84 -13.61 -6.76 7.95
N ASP A 85 -14.61 -6.78 8.83
CA ASP A 85 -15.54 -5.66 9.06
C ASP A 85 -14.87 -4.34 9.51
N LEU A 86 -13.60 -4.36 9.93
CA LEU A 86 -12.83 -3.18 10.33
C LEU A 86 -12.05 -2.57 9.17
N LEU A 87 -11.48 -3.41 8.30
CA LEU A 87 -10.72 -3.00 7.12
C LEU A 87 -11.04 -3.95 5.97
N LEU A 88 -11.90 -3.50 5.04
CA LEU A 88 -12.32 -4.30 3.89
C LEU A 88 -11.26 -4.30 2.79
N LEU A 89 -10.86 -3.11 2.33
CA LEU A 89 -9.87 -2.95 1.27
C LEU A 89 -9.11 -1.62 1.43
N GLY A 90 -7.87 -1.71 1.91
CA GLY A 90 -6.97 -0.58 2.10
C GLY A 90 -6.35 -0.10 0.77
N THR A 91 -6.31 1.21 0.58
CA THR A 91 -5.85 1.84 -0.67
C THR A 91 -4.77 2.89 -0.45
N VAL A 92 -4.73 3.52 0.71
CA VAL A 92 -3.80 4.59 1.04
C VAL A 92 -3.30 4.43 2.47
N ALA A 93 -2.04 4.79 2.71
CA ALA A 93 -1.47 4.88 4.04
C ALA A 93 -0.74 6.21 4.23
N ILE A 94 -0.86 6.78 5.42
CA ILE A 94 -0.06 7.92 5.89
C ILE A 94 0.51 7.59 7.26
N GLN A 95 1.64 8.19 7.60
CA GLN A 95 2.19 8.11 8.95
C GLN A 95 1.73 9.32 9.77
N VAL A 96 1.26 9.07 10.99
CA VAL A 96 0.84 10.08 11.96
C VAL A 96 1.51 9.74 13.30
N GLY A 97 2.57 10.47 13.65
CA GLY A 97 3.37 10.15 14.83
C GLY A 97 3.99 8.75 14.74
N ASP A 98 3.69 7.93 15.74
CA ASP A 98 4.10 6.53 15.89
C ASP A 98 3.10 5.53 15.29
N GLU A 99 2.18 6.00 14.43
CA GLU A 99 1.16 5.17 13.79
C GLU A 99 1.16 5.28 12.27
N ILE A 100 0.71 4.22 11.61
CA ILE A 100 0.32 4.18 10.20
C ILE A 100 -1.20 4.13 10.14
N TRP A 101 -1.80 5.12 9.48
CA TRP A 101 -3.24 5.19 9.26
C TRP A 101 -3.56 4.75 7.85
N VAL A 102 -4.42 3.75 7.72
CA VAL A 102 -4.81 3.15 6.44
C VAL A 102 -6.26 3.53 6.12
N GLY A 103 -6.43 4.23 4.99
CA GLY A 103 -7.73 4.54 4.41
C GLY A 103 -8.22 3.38 3.52
N GLN A 104 -9.53 3.23 3.44
CA GLN A 104 -10.18 2.11 2.76
C GLN A 104 -11.29 2.56 1.80
N VAL A 105 -11.69 1.65 0.92
CA VAL A 105 -12.80 1.78 -0.03
C VAL A 105 -13.74 0.57 0.10
N ALA A 106 -14.57 0.29 -0.91
CA ALA A 106 -15.53 -0.83 -0.90
C ALA A 106 -16.49 -0.77 0.30
N GLU A 107 -17.14 0.38 0.50
CA GLU A 107 -18.07 0.66 1.61
C GLU A 107 -17.44 0.70 3.01
N GLY A 108 -16.11 0.56 3.12
CA GLY A 108 -15.42 0.74 4.38
C GLY A 108 -15.62 2.14 4.98
N THR A 109 -16.04 2.20 6.24
CA THR A 109 -16.42 3.46 6.94
C THR A 109 -15.42 3.89 8.02
N ARG A 110 -14.28 3.20 8.13
CA ARG A 110 -13.31 3.38 9.22
C ARG A 110 -11.92 3.73 8.69
N ILE A 111 -11.05 4.21 9.58
CA ILE A 111 -9.61 4.33 9.34
C ILE A 111 -8.93 3.30 10.23
N ALA A 112 -8.15 2.39 9.64
CA ALA A 112 -7.39 1.43 10.42
C ALA A 112 -6.09 2.08 10.91
N ARG A 113 -5.71 1.80 12.16
CA ARG A 113 -4.49 2.36 12.78
C ARG A 113 -3.60 1.20 13.18
N PHE A 114 -2.35 1.27 12.74
CA PHE A 114 -1.31 0.29 13.05
C PHE A 114 -0.12 1.01 13.69
N PRO A 115 0.65 0.36 14.56
CA PRO A 115 1.91 0.94 15.02
C PRO A 115 2.87 1.11 13.82
N ALA A 116 3.54 2.25 13.74
CA ALA A 116 4.66 2.42 12.82
C ALA A 116 5.84 1.55 13.28
N PRO A 117 6.68 1.06 12.35
CA PRO A 117 7.95 0.44 12.70
C PRO A 117 8.74 1.42 13.59
N GLY A 118 9.29 0.92 14.70
CA GLY A 118 10.08 1.74 15.62
C GLY A 118 11.23 2.46 14.89
N ASN A 119 11.43 3.74 15.22
CA ASN A 119 12.60 4.51 14.82
C ASN A 119 13.89 3.94 15.42
#